data_AF-A0A2M7DLB6-F1
#
_entry.id   AF-A0A2M7DLB6-F1
#
_cell.length_a   1.000
_cell.length_b   1.000
_cell.length_c   1.000
_cell.angle_alpha   90.00
_cell.angle_beta   90.00
_cell.angle_gamma   90.00
#
_symmetry.space_group_name_H-M   'P 1'
#
loop_
_entity.id
_entity.type
_entity.pdbx_description
1 polymer ?
#
loop_
_entity_poly.entity_id
_entity_poly.type
_entity_poly.pdbx_seq_one_letter_code
_entity_poly.pdbx_strand_id
1 'polypeptide(L)'
;MKNIQTTIPSYVSSWTDKYFHQSAFDVPWSFPKQRVIKFLSRFKKDEKIKLFRGINKFNENGLEISSWTYDREIAKNYIQDGGRIIEREFSANEVVLDTTILNKEQRALMGYDYKFDDKEVLVINNKLKYYGK
;
A
#
# COMPACT_ATOMS: atom_id res chain seq x y z
N MET A 1 -4.91 20.75 8.48
CA MET A 1 -4.13 19.83 7.61
C MET A 1 -2.70 20.34 7.55
N LYS A 2 -1.70 19.54 7.94
CA LYS A 2 -0.29 19.92 7.77
C LYS A 2 0.04 19.88 6.28
N ASN A 3 0.34 21.03 5.66
CA ASN A 3 0.92 21.09 4.32
C ASN A 3 2.33 20.50 4.38
N ILE A 4 2.45 19.19 4.24
CA ILE A 4 3.73 18.50 4.16
C ILE A 4 4.26 18.72 2.74
N GLN A 5 4.87 19.88 2.50
CA GLN A 5 5.60 20.18 1.28
C GLN A 5 6.96 19.45 1.33
N THR A 6 6.92 18.13 1.31
CA THR A 6 8.10 17.28 1.32
C THR A 6 8.37 16.80 -0.10
N THR A 7 9.51 17.21 -0.66
CA THR A 7 10.05 16.65 -1.90
C THR A 7 10.24 15.15 -1.74
N ILE A 8 9.66 14.35 -2.64
CA ILE A 8 9.80 12.90 -2.62
C ILE A 8 11.18 12.54 -3.18
N PRO A 9 12.07 11.90 -2.39
CA PRO A 9 13.38 11.52 -2.87
C PRO A 9 13.30 10.48 -3.99
N SER A 10 14.24 10.52 -4.93
CA SER A 10 14.32 9.57 -6.04
C SER A 10 14.33 8.12 -5.57
N TYR A 11 15.03 7.79 -4.47
CA TYR A 11 15.06 6.42 -3.93
C TYR A 11 13.70 5.92 -3.40
N VAL A 12 12.78 6.84 -3.06
CA VAL A 12 11.40 6.50 -2.67
C VAL A 12 10.56 6.35 -3.92
N SER A 13 10.60 7.34 -4.81
CA SER A 13 9.89 7.34 -6.09
C SER A 13 10.21 6.08 -6.91
N SER A 14 11.48 5.71 -7.07
CA SER A 14 11.88 4.49 -7.79
C SER A 14 11.40 3.20 -7.12
N TRP A 15 11.22 3.19 -5.78
CA TRP A 15 10.69 2.02 -5.10
C TRP A 15 9.17 1.93 -5.28
N THR A 16 8.45 3.03 -5.08
CA THR A 16 6.98 3.06 -5.22
C THR A 16 6.56 2.83 -6.67
N ASP A 17 7.23 3.48 -7.63
CA ASP A 17 6.95 3.32 -9.06
C ASP A 17 7.08 1.87 -9.50
N LYS A 18 8.22 1.26 -9.17
CA LYS A 18 8.43 -0.13 -9.49
C LYS A 18 7.35 -0.98 -8.77
N TYR A 19 6.92 -0.66 -7.53
CA TYR A 19 5.95 -1.46 -6.75
C TYR A 19 4.60 -1.42 -7.42
N PHE A 20 4.06 -0.23 -7.67
CA PHE A 20 2.74 -0.09 -8.29
C PHE A 20 2.68 -0.62 -9.72
N HIS A 21 3.74 -0.45 -10.51
CA HIS A 21 3.76 -0.91 -11.90
C HIS A 21 4.14 -2.38 -12.06
N GLN A 22 5.06 -2.92 -11.24
CA GLN A 22 5.55 -4.30 -11.39
C GLN A 22 4.84 -5.30 -10.48
N SER A 23 4.39 -4.93 -9.27
CA SER A 23 3.68 -5.88 -8.38
C SER A 23 2.30 -6.28 -8.89
N ALA A 24 1.75 -5.53 -9.85
CA ALA A 24 0.53 -5.91 -10.55
C ALA A 24 0.71 -7.15 -11.45
N PHE A 25 1.96 -7.49 -11.84
CA PHE A 25 2.25 -8.53 -12.83
C PHE A 25 3.30 -9.56 -12.38
N ASP A 26 4.23 -9.23 -11.47
CA ASP A 26 5.30 -10.13 -11.00
C ASP A 26 5.54 -10.00 -9.47
N VAL A 27 5.63 -11.13 -8.75
CA VAL A 27 6.06 -11.19 -7.34
C VAL A 27 7.24 -12.18 -7.27
N PRO A 28 8.42 -11.80 -6.71
CA PRO A 28 8.57 -11.33 -5.35
C PRO A 28 9.39 -10.04 -5.20
N TRP A 29 8.87 -9.12 -4.39
CA TRP A 29 9.65 -7.98 -3.95
C TRP A 29 10.27 -8.22 -2.58
N SER A 30 11.58 -7.97 -2.47
CA SER A 30 12.27 -7.73 -1.22
C SER A 30 11.59 -6.66 -0.33
N PHE A 31 11.58 -6.86 0.99
CA PHE A 31 11.14 -5.84 1.93
C PHE A 31 11.77 -4.46 1.62
N PRO A 32 11.00 -3.35 1.62
CA PRO A 32 11.60 -2.04 1.44
C PRO A 32 12.66 -1.79 2.51
N LYS A 33 13.75 -1.15 2.09
CA LYS A 33 14.76 -0.65 3.03
C LYS A 33 14.08 0.24 4.07
N GLN A 34 14.50 0.14 5.34
CA GLN A 34 13.90 0.92 6.44
C GLN A 34 13.80 2.43 6.16
N ARG A 35 14.74 3.00 5.39
CA ARG A 35 14.69 4.41 4.96
C ARG A 35 13.46 4.76 4.11
N VAL A 36 13.01 3.84 3.26
CA VAL A 36 11.80 4.00 2.43
C VAL A 36 10.57 3.96 3.34
N ILE A 37 10.48 2.94 4.21
CA ILE A 37 9.38 2.81 5.18
C ILE A 37 9.29 4.06 6.07
N LYS A 38 10.42 4.53 6.61
CA LYS A 38 10.48 5.72 7.47
C LYS A 38 10.05 7.00 6.74
N PHE A 39 10.33 7.11 5.45
CA PHE A 39 9.89 8.25 4.66
C PHE A 39 8.39 8.18 4.37
N LEU A 40 7.92 7.03 3.85
CA LEU A 40 6.51 6.81 3.52
C LEU A 40 5.61 6.96 4.75
N SER A 41 6.04 6.48 5.92
CA SER A 41 5.28 6.53 7.18
C SER A 41 5.01 7.95 7.69
N ARG A 42 5.51 8.99 7.02
CA ARG A 42 5.13 10.40 7.26
C ARG A 42 3.79 10.76 6.63
N PHE A 43 3.32 9.97 5.67
CA PHE A 43 2.08 10.14 4.92
C PHE A 43 1.07 9.09 5.35
N LYS A 44 0.79 9.02 6.65
CA LYS A 44 -0.23 8.13 7.21
C LYS A 44 -1.06 8.89 8.23
N LYS A 45 -2.23 8.34 8.53
CA LYS A 45 -3.08 8.83 9.63
C LYS A 45 -2.60 8.21 10.94
N ASP A 46 -2.75 8.96 12.02
CA ASP A 46 -2.40 8.51 13.38
C ASP A 46 -3.52 7.66 14.03
N GLU A 47 -4.68 7.57 13.37
CA GLU A 47 -5.84 6.82 13.82
C GLU A 47 -5.88 5.38 13.28
N LYS A 48 -6.77 4.56 13.87
CA LYS A 48 -7.09 3.25 13.30
C LYS A 48 -7.95 3.43 12.06
N ILE A 49 -7.70 2.62 11.04
CA ILE A 49 -8.41 2.70 9.77
C ILE A 49 -8.95 1.33 9.37
N LYS A 50 -10.21 1.29 8.93
CA LYS A 50 -10.83 0.11 8.35
C LYS A 50 -10.64 0.14 6.84
N LEU A 51 -10.09 -0.94 6.28
CA LEU A 51 -9.79 -1.05 4.87
C LEU A 51 -10.29 -2.37 4.28
N PHE A 52 -10.38 -2.39 2.96
CA PHE A 52 -10.84 -3.52 2.16
C PHE A 52 -9.76 -3.95 1.17
N ARG A 53 -9.74 -5.24 0.85
CA ARG A 53 -8.87 -5.81 -0.18
C ARG A 53 -9.59 -6.94 -0.89
N GLY A 54 -9.53 -6.95 -2.22
CA GLY A 54 -9.88 -8.10 -3.03
C GLY A 54 -8.74 -9.11 -2.99
N ILE A 55 -9.04 -10.35 -2.61
CA ILE A 55 -8.10 -11.46 -2.67
C ILE A 55 -8.56 -12.51 -3.68
N ASN A 56 -7.61 -13.16 -4.31
CA ASN A 56 -7.75 -14.30 -5.20
C ASN A 56 -6.69 -15.35 -4.84
N LYS A 57 -6.74 -16.51 -5.51
CA LYS A 57 -5.82 -17.65 -5.23
C LYS A 57 -4.33 -17.31 -5.35
N PHE A 58 -3.96 -16.24 -6.05
CA PHE A 58 -2.57 -15.82 -6.27
C PHE A 58 -2.06 -14.82 -5.24
N ASN A 59 -2.94 -14.12 -4.52
CA ASN A 59 -2.56 -13.04 -3.60
C ASN A 59 -3.18 -13.16 -2.20
N GLU A 60 -3.90 -14.26 -1.93
CA GLU A 60 -4.49 -14.60 -0.63
C GLU A 60 -3.42 -14.70 0.46
N ASN A 61 -2.24 -15.24 0.11
CA ASN A 61 -1.07 -15.29 0.97
C ASN A 61 0.10 -14.56 0.29
N GLY A 62 0.87 -13.79 1.07
CA GLY A 62 2.28 -13.60 0.72
C GLY A 62 2.72 -12.27 0.13
N LEU A 63 2.40 -11.14 0.76
CA LEU A 63 3.29 -9.98 0.64
C LEU A 63 3.60 -9.40 2.02
N GLU A 64 4.86 -9.06 2.26
CA GLU A 64 5.28 -8.34 3.47
C GLU A 64 4.63 -6.94 3.54
N ILE A 65 4.33 -6.36 2.38
CA ILE A 65 3.52 -5.15 2.23
C ILE A 65 2.37 -5.42 1.26
N SER A 66 1.17 -5.03 1.61
CA SER A 66 0.00 -5.18 0.74
C SER A 66 -0.71 -3.86 0.53
N SER A 67 -1.32 -3.71 -0.65
CA SER A 67 -2.24 -2.60 -0.95
C SER A 67 -3.65 -2.94 -0.47
N TRP A 68 -4.30 -1.95 0.11
CA TRP A 68 -5.66 -1.98 0.63
C TRP A 68 -6.34 -0.67 0.29
N THR A 69 -7.66 -0.64 0.23
CA THR A 69 -8.41 0.56 -0.13
C THR A 69 -9.50 0.88 0.88
N TYR A 70 -9.85 2.16 1.01
CA TYR A 70 -11.05 2.58 1.73
C TYR A 70 -12.34 2.22 0.97
N ASP A 71 -12.25 1.93 -0.32
CA ASP A 71 -13.41 1.74 -1.19
C ASP A 71 -13.66 0.26 -1.49
N ARG A 72 -14.76 -0.25 -0.95
CA ARG A 72 -15.14 -1.66 -1.13
C ARG A 72 -15.42 -2.01 -2.59
N GLU A 73 -15.90 -1.08 -3.41
CA GLU A 73 -16.17 -1.34 -4.83
C GLU A 73 -14.86 -1.41 -5.63
N ILE A 74 -13.88 -0.57 -5.31
CA ILE A 74 -12.53 -0.69 -5.89
C ILE A 74 -11.91 -2.05 -5.53
N ALA A 75 -12.04 -2.47 -4.26
CA ALA A 75 -11.53 -3.77 -3.83
C ALA A 75 -12.12 -4.96 -4.63
N LYS A 76 -13.37 -4.86 -5.11
CA LYS A 76 -14.00 -5.92 -5.92
C LYS A 76 -13.33 -6.11 -7.27
N ASN A 77 -12.75 -5.07 -7.86
CA ASN A 77 -12.12 -5.15 -9.17
C ASN A 77 -10.92 -6.11 -9.19
N TYR A 78 -10.34 -6.41 -8.01
CA TYR A 78 -9.21 -7.33 -7.85
C TYR A 78 -9.63 -8.78 -7.56
N ILE A 79 -10.94 -9.06 -7.50
CA ILE A 79 -11.47 -10.41 -7.27
C ILE A 79 -11.57 -11.14 -8.60
N GLN A 80 -10.82 -12.23 -8.71
CA GLN A 80 -10.85 -13.16 -9.84
C GLN A 80 -10.86 -14.60 -9.32
N ASP A 81 -11.27 -15.56 -10.16
CA ASP A 81 -11.17 -17.01 -9.90
C ASP A 81 -11.75 -17.47 -8.55
N GLY A 82 -12.95 -17.01 -8.19
CA GLY A 82 -13.60 -17.41 -6.92
C GLY A 82 -13.03 -16.73 -5.67
N GLY A 83 -12.28 -15.64 -5.86
CA GLY A 83 -11.79 -14.80 -4.77
C GLY A 83 -12.89 -14.11 -3.95
N ARG A 84 -12.49 -13.34 -2.94
CA ARG A 84 -13.40 -12.65 -2.02
C ARG A 84 -12.87 -11.30 -1.56
N ILE A 85 -13.75 -10.46 -1.03
CA ILE A 85 -13.36 -9.28 -0.27
C ILE A 85 -12.98 -9.72 1.14
N ILE A 86 -11.85 -9.22 1.62
CA ILE A 86 -11.53 -9.21 3.04
C ILE A 86 -11.54 -7.76 3.54
N GLU A 87 -11.90 -7.60 4.81
CA GLU A 87 -11.81 -6.33 5.51
C GLU A 87 -10.98 -6.49 6.78
N ARG A 88 -10.28 -5.43 7.16
CA ARG A 88 -9.45 -5.43 8.36
C ARG A 88 -9.30 -4.01 8.90
N GLU A 89 -9.26 -3.91 10.22
CA GLU A 89 -8.81 -2.71 10.90
C GLU A 89 -7.29 -2.75 11.10
N PHE A 90 -6.64 -1.64 10.75
CA PHE A 90 -5.22 -1.44 10.89
C PHE A 90 -4.94 -0.33 11.89
N SER A 91 -3.95 -0.57 12.74
CA SER A 91 -3.38 0.46 13.60
C SER A 91 -2.37 1.31 12.83
N ALA A 92 -2.16 2.56 13.26
CA ALA A 92 -1.30 3.50 12.55
C ALA A 92 0.16 3.03 12.38
N ASN A 93 0.67 2.17 13.26
CA ASN A 93 2.01 1.57 13.13
C ASN A 93 2.10 0.50 12.04
N GLU A 94 0.98 -0.04 11.55
CA GLU A 94 0.92 -1.00 10.46
C GLU A 94 0.84 -0.32 9.10
N VAL A 95 0.44 0.96 9.06
CA VAL A 95 0.31 1.74 7.83
C VAL A 95 1.67 2.33 7.45
N VAL A 96 2.07 2.07 6.20
CA VAL A 96 3.29 2.62 5.57
C VAL A 96 2.97 3.86 4.78
N LEU A 97 1.86 3.89 4.07
CA LEU A 97 1.46 5.00 3.21
C LEU A 97 -0.07 5.03 3.09
N ASP A 98 -0.67 6.20 3.19
CA ASP A 98 -2.06 6.47 2.86
C ASP A 98 -2.10 7.58 1.79
N THR A 99 -2.51 7.23 0.57
CA THR A 99 -2.47 8.13 -0.59
C THR A 99 -3.49 9.26 -0.50
N THR A 100 -4.49 9.14 0.37
CA THR A 100 -5.51 10.18 0.58
C THR A 100 -4.92 11.45 1.19
N ILE A 101 -3.74 11.35 1.81
CA ILE A 101 -3.00 12.48 2.39
C ILE A 101 -2.14 13.19 1.34
N LEU A 102 -1.78 12.50 0.25
CA LEU A 102 -0.88 13.04 -0.77
C LEU A 102 -1.62 14.09 -1.63
N ASN A 103 -0.89 15.13 -2.02
CA ASN A 103 -1.37 16.04 -3.07
C ASN A 103 -1.14 15.43 -4.47
N LYS A 104 -1.64 16.11 -5.51
CA LYS A 104 -1.54 15.64 -6.91
C LYS A 104 -0.09 15.41 -7.36
N GLU A 105 0.80 16.35 -7.08
CA GLU A 105 2.23 16.24 -7.47
C GLU A 105 2.91 15.06 -6.79
N GLN A 106 2.63 14.85 -5.50
CA GLN A 106 3.17 13.74 -4.72
C GLN A 106 2.70 12.39 -5.25
N ARG A 107 1.42 12.27 -5.62
CA ARG A 107 0.88 11.05 -6.25
C ARG A 107 1.55 10.74 -7.58
N ALA A 108 1.71 11.74 -8.45
CA ALA A 108 2.43 11.57 -9.72
C ALA A 108 3.85 11.03 -9.50
N LEU A 109 4.59 11.61 -8.56
CA LEU A 109 5.97 11.18 -8.27
C LEU A 109 6.08 9.78 -7.68
N MET A 110 5.02 9.25 -7.08
CA MET A 110 5.01 7.88 -6.52
C MET A 110 4.57 6.82 -7.54
N GLY A 111 4.20 7.21 -8.76
CA GLY A 111 3.78 6.27 -9.81
C GLY A 111 2.33 5.81 -9.68
N TYR A 112 1.47 6.57 -8.98
CA TYR A 112 0.03 6.26 -8.92
C TYR A 112 -0.68 6.71 -10.19
N ASP A 113 -1.36 5.79 -10.88
CA ASP A 113 -2.25 6.13 -12.00
C ASP A 113 -3.61 6.60 -11.48
N TYR A 114 -4.10 7.70 -12.04
CA TYR A 114 -5.17 8.54 -11.52
C TYR A 114 -6.58 7.97 -11.70
N LYS A 115 -6.72 6.79 -12.32
CA LYS A 115 -8.03 6.33 -12.79
C LYS A 115 -8.79 5.48 -11.80
N PHE A 116 -8.12 4.78 -10.88
CA PHE A 116 -8.78 3.85 -9.95
C PHE A 116 -8.17 3.76 -8.52
N ASP A 117 -7.02 4.38 -8.24
CA ASP A 117 -6.20 4.09 -7.04
C ASP A 117 -6.10 5.26 -6.02
N ASP A 118 -7.05 6.20 -6.01
CA ASP A 118 -6.98 7.43 -5.19
C ASP A 118 -7.26 7.24 -3.68
N LYS A 119 -7.57 6.00 -3.26
CA LYS A 119 -7.88 5.61 -1.88
C LYS A 119 -7.03 4.45 -1.37
N GLU A 120 -5.90 4.19 -2.03
CA GLU A 120 -4.98 3.12 -1.66
C GLU A 120 -4.17 3.41 -0.40
N VAL A 121 -3.90 2.36 0.36
CA VAL A 121 -3.14 2.34 1.59
C VAL A 121 -2.19 1.15 1.55
N LEU A 122 -0.90 1.41 1.72
CA LEU A 122 0.10 0.37 1.91
C LEU A 122 0.21 0.01 3.38
N VAL A 123 0.10 -1.28 3.70
CA VAL A 123 0.20 -1.80 5.06
C VAL A 123 1.26 -2.90 5.16
N ILE A 124 1.99 -2.95 6.28
CA ILE A 124 2.89 -4.06 6.61
C ILE A 124 2.08 -5.22 7.18
N ASN A 125 2.23 -6.40 6.59
CA ASN A 125 1.63 -7.62 7.10
C ASN A 125 2.48 -8.23 8.22
N ASN A 126 2.30 -7.74 9.45
CA ASN A 126 3.00 -8.21 10.64
C ASN A 126 2.75 -9.70 11.02
N LYS A 127 1.90 -10.42 10.28
CA LYS A 127 1.66 -11.86 10.46
C LYS A 127 2.76 -12.76 9.86
N LEU A 128 3.77 -12.21 9.19
CA LEU A 128 4.97 -12.93 8.74
C LEU A 128 6.21 -12.62 9.60
N LYS A 129 6.04 -12.45 10.92
CA LYS A 129 7.16 -12.70 11.83
C LYS A 129 7.46 -14.21 11.80
N TYR A 130 8.44 -14.59 11.00
CA TYR A 130 9.31 -15.76 11.14
C TYR A 130 8.86 -16.80 12.18
N TYR A 131 8.34 -17.93 11.69
CA TYR A 131 8.68 -19.22 12.31
C TYR A 131 9.98 -19.68 11.65
N GLY A 132 11.09 -19.52 12.37
CA GLY A 132 12.40 -19.98 11.93
C GLY A 132 13.48 -19.51 12.91
N LYS A 133 13.70 -20.33 13.94
CA LYS A 133 14.91 -20.30 14.77
C LYS A 133 16.13 -20.67 13.94
#